data_AF-A0A917YZ90-F1
#
_entry.id   AF-A0A917YZ90-F1
#
_cell.length_a   1.000
_cell.length_b   1.000
_cell.length_c   1.000
_cell.angle_alpha   90.00
_cell.angle_beta   90.00
_cell.angle_gamma   90.00
#
_symmetry.space_group_name_H-M   'P 1'
#
loop_
_entity.id
_entity.type
_entity.pdbx_description
1 polymer ?
#
loop_
_entity_poly.entity_id
_entity_poly.type
_entity_poly.pdbx_seq_one_letter_code
_entity_poly.pdbx_strand_id
1 'polypeptide(L)'
;MAEATKFLILYLIPVISLAVTFGTYIFVYGESVDHPLIDFSLVLVMLGFLFSSSLSVRLISHFSGGNVNYLGITFAVVGWLLGGIPVSLYVLFLLQ
;
A
#
# COMPACT_ATOMS: atom_id res chain seq x y z
N MET A 1 -17.90 -8.99 3.26
CA MET A 1 -17.34 -7.66 3.58
C MET A 1 -17.91 -6.66 2.59
N ALA A 2 -18.44 -5.53 3.05
CA ALA A 2 -19.06 -4.53 2.18
C ALA A 2 -18.01 -3.84 1.29
N GLU A 3 -18.41 -3.40 0.10
CA GLU A 3 -17.52 -2.69 -0.85
C GLU A 3 -16.89 -1.44 -0.22
N ALA A 4 -17.66 -0.69 0.58
CA ALA A 4 -17.17 0.48 1.31
C ALA A 4 -15.99 0.12 2.24
N THR A 5 -16.05 -1.03 2.92
CA THR A 5 -14.95 -1.49 3.77
C THR A 5 -13.72 -1.87 2.94
N LYS A 6 -13.92 -2.44 1.74
CA LYS A 6 -12.80 -2.80 0.84
C LYS A 6 -12.08 -1.54 0.37
N PHE A 7 -12.83 -0.52 -0.05
CA PHE A 7 -12.25 0.78 -0.37
C PHE A 7 -11.54 1.39 0.83
N LEU A 8 -12.17 1.44 2.00
CA LEU A 8 -11.53 1.98 3.20
C LEU A 8 -10.17 1.33 3.46
N ILE A 9 -10.09 0.00 3.39
CA ILE A 9 -8.83 -0.73 3.55
C ILE A 9 -7.82 -0.36 2.46
N LEU A 10 -8.26 -0.31 1.19
CA LEU A 10 -7.42 0.04 0.05
C LEU A 10 -6.75 1.42 0.20
N TYR A 11 -7.46 2.39 0.77
CA TYR A 11 -6.94 3.74 1.02
C TYR A 11 -6.19 3.88 2.35
N LEU A 12 -6.48 3.05 3.35
CA LEU A 12 -5.83 3.12 4.67
C LEU A 12 -4.44 2.48 4.65
N ILE A 13 -4.28 1.37 3.90
CA ILE A 13 -2.98 0.68 3.75
C ILE A 13 -1.86 1.65 3.35
N PRO A 14 -1.96 2.43 2.25
CA PRO A 14 -0.88 3.33 1.87
C PRO A 14 -0.56 4.39 2.93
N VAL A 15 -1.57 4.90 3.64
CA VAL A 15 -1.38 5.89 4.71
C VAL A 15 -0.59 5.28 5.87
N ILE A 16 -0.98 4.08 6.31
CA ILE A 16 -0.28 3.37 7.39
C ILE A 16 1.14 3.01 6.95
N SER A 17 1.32 2.48 5.75
CA SER A 17 2.64 2.13 5.19
C SER A 17 3.57 3.34 5.14
N LEU A 18 3.05 4.50 4.74
CA LEU A 18 3.82 5.74 4.71
C LEU A 18 4.19 6.21 6.12
N ALA A 19 3.25 6.18 7.07
CA ALA A 19 3.52 6.52 8.47
C ALA A 19 4.56 5.60 9.11
N VAL A 20 4.50 4.29 8.83
CA VAL A 20 5.50 3.31 9.30
C VAL A 20 6.87 3.62 8.69
N THR A 21 6.93 3.89 7.39
CA THR A 21 8.19 4.21 6.69
C THR A 21 8.87 5.43 7.32
N PHE A 22 8.13 6.53 7.49
CA PHE A 22 8.67 7.74 8.11
C PHE A 22 9.02 7.53 9.59
N GLY A 23 8.18 6.82 10.34
CA GLY A 23 8.41 6.53 11.75
C GLY A 23 9.69 5.73 11.97
N THR A 24 9.91 4.68 11.18
CA THR A 24 11.13 3.88 11.23
C THR A 24 12.33 4.71 10.84
N TYR A 25 12.28 5.46 9.73
CA TYR A 25 13.39 6.32 9.31
C TYR A 25 13.82 7.31 10.39
N ILE A 26 12.88 7.98 11.05
CA ILE A 26 13.18 8.92 12.14
C ILE A 26 13.78 8.19 13.35
N PHE A 27 13.27 7.01 13.67
CA PHE A 27 13.68 6.26 14.86
C PHE A 27 15.11 5.73 14.75
N VAL A 28 15.50 5.22 13.58
CA VAL A 28 16.85 4.69 13.33
C VAL A 28 17.75 5.69 12.59
N TYR A 29 17.40 6.98 12.62
CA TYR A 29 18.15 8.01 11.90
C TYR A 29 19.61 8.08 12.38
N GLY A 30 20.55 7.89 11.45
CA GLY A 30 21.99 7.86 11.75
C GLY A 30 22.54 6.49 12.15
N GLU A 31 21.69 5.47 12.26
CA GLU A 31 22.12 4.07 12.38
C GLU A 31 22.37 3.45 11.00
N SER A 32 23.00 2.27 10.98
CA SER A 32 23.28 1.53 9.74
C SER A 32 21.99 1.12 9.03
N VAL A 33 22.01 1.09 7.70
CA VAL A 33 20.88 0.65 6.85
C VAL A 33 20.48 -0.80 7.13
N ASP A 34 21.39 -1.63 7.67
CA ASP A 34 21.13 -3.03 8.05
C ASP A 34 20.35 -3.17 9.38
N HIS A 35 19.74 -2.10 9.89
CA HIS A 35 19.01 -2.16 11.15
C HIS A 35 17.76 -3.06 11.01
N PRO A 36 17.54 -4.06 11.88
CA PRO A 36 16.45 -5.03 11.75
C PRO A 36 15.04 -4.42 11.66
N LEU A 37 14.85 -3.23 12.24
CA LEU A 37 13.57 -2.50 12.13
C LEU A 37 13.29 -2.01 10.70
N ILE A 38 14.33 -1.65 9.94
CA ILE A 38 14.21 -1.30 8.52
C ILE A 38 13.75 -2.53 7.74
N ASP A 39 14.35 -3.69 7.95
CA ASP A 39 13.92 -4.91 7.26
C ASP A 39 12.48 -5.29 7.61
N PHE A 40 12.11 -5.18 8.89
CA PHE A 40 10.76 -5.47 9.34
C PHE A 40 9.72 -4.52 8.72
N SER A 41 10.02 -3.22 8.68
CA SER A 41 9.15 -2.21 8.07
C SER A 41 9.00 -2.42 6.56
N LEU A 42 10.08 -2.79 5.86
CA LEU A 42 10.03 -3.17 4.44
C LEU A 42 9.04 -4.32 4.21
N VAL A 43 9.18 -5.39 4.99
CA VAL A 43 8.31 -6.57 4.88
C VAL A 43 6.85 -6.17 5.08
N LEU A 44 6.56 -5.32 6.07
CA LEU A 44 5.20 -4.87 6.36
C LEU A 44 4.62 -4.01 5.22
N VAL A 45 5.41 -3.11 4.65
CA VAL A 45 5.02 -2.29 3.48
C VAL A 45 4.75 -3.19 2.26
N MET A 46 5.63 -4.15 1.99
CA MET A 46 5.49 -5.08 0.86
C MET A 46 4.26 -5.98 1.01
N LEU A 47 4.02 -6.53 2.20
CA LEU A 47 2.83 -7.32 2.48
C LEU A 47 1.55 -6.49 2.34
N GLY A 48 1.55 -5.25 2.83
CA GLY A 48 0.45 -4.32 2.65
C GLY A 48 0.14 -4.07 1.17
N PHE A 49 1.17 -3.85 0.36
CA PHE A 49 1.02 -3.63 -1.08
C PHE A 49 0.49 -4.87 -1.82
N LEU A 50 0.98 -6.06 -1.49
CA LEU A 50 0.48 -7.31 -2.07
C LEU A 50 -1.00 -7.54 -1.72
N PHE A 51 -1.38 -7.27 -0.46
CA PHE A 51 -2.76 -7.37 -0.03
C PHE A 51 -3.66 -6.35 -0.75
N SER A 52 -3.22 -5.09 -0.86
CA SER A 52 -3.89 -4.04 -1.62
C SER A 52 -4.08 -4.43 -3.09
N SER A 53 -3.08 -5.06 -3.71
CA SER A 53 -3.13 -5.56 -5.08
C SER A 53 -4.19 -6.65 -5.27
N SER A 54 -4.22 -7.64 -4.37
CA SER A 54 -5.24 -8.70 -4.39
C SER A 54 -6.65 -8.13 -4.21
N LEU A 55 -6.81 -7.16 -3.32
CA LEU A 55 -8.09 -6.50 -3.08
C LEU A 55 -8.55 -5.69 -4.29
N SER A 56 -7.65 -4.96 -4.93
CA SER A 56 -7.93 -4.17 -6.13
C SER A 56 -8.41 -5.06 -7.28
N VAL A 57 -7.73 -6.19 -7.55
CA VAL A 57 -8.16 -7.16 -8.57
C VAL A 57 -9.58 -7.67 -8.30
N ARG A 58 -9.92 -7.97 -7.04
CA ARG A 58 -11.27 -8.41 -6.66
C ARG A 58 -12.33 -7.33 -6.84
N LEU A 59 -11.99 -6.07 -6.56
CA LEU A 59 -12.89 -4.93 -6.78
C LEU A 59 -13.14 -4.70 -8.27
N ILE A 60 -12.08 -4.69 -9.07
CA ILE A 60 -12.16 -4.48 -10.51
C ILE A 60 -12.97 -5.58 -11.18
N SER A 61 -12.75 -6.85 -10.82
CA SER A 61 -13.52 -7.97 -11.38
C SER A 61 -15.00 -7.91 -10.99
N HIS A 62 -15.31 -7.48 -9.77
CA HIS A 62 -16.68 -7.26 -9.33
C HIS A 62 -17.39 -6.16 -10.14
N PHE A 63 -16.74 -5.01 -10.34
CA PHE A 63 -17.34 -3.89 -11.08
C PHE A 63 -17.33 -4.06 -12.60
N SER A 64 -16.58 -5.02 -13.12
CA SER A 64 -16.57 -5.36 -14.54
C SER A 64 -17.64 -6.39 -14.92
N GLY A 65 -18.33 -7.01 -13.95
CA GLY A 65 -19.32 -8.06 -14.19
C GLY A 65 -20.75 -7.55 -14.36
N GLY A 66 -21.43 -7.96 -15.44
CA GLY A 66 -22.87 -7.74 -15.68
C GLY A 66 -23.23 -6.34 -16.18
N ASN A 67 -22.86 -5.30 -15.45
CA ASN A 67 -23.01 -3.89 -15.86
C ASN A 67 -21.78 -3.13 -15.38
N VAL A 68 -20.95 -2.65 -16.31
CA VAL A 68 -19.65 -2.06 -15.98
C VAL A 68 -19.84 -0.78 -15.16
N ASN A 69 -19.35 -0.80 -13.92
CA ASN A 69 -19.28 0.38 -13.06
C ASN A 69 -17.89 1.01 -13.14
N TYR A 70 -17.71 1.91 -14.11
CA TYR A 70 -16.43 2.59 -14.37
C TYR A 70 -15.91 3.36 -13.15
N LEU A 71 -16.79 4.00 -12.37
CA LEU A 71 -16.37 4.73 -11.16
C LEU A 71 -15.72 3.78 -10.15
N GLY A 72 -16.36 2.63 -9.88
CA GLY A 72 -15.81 1.62 -8.96
C GLY A 72 -14.43 1.13 -9.39
N ILE A 73 -14.23 0.89 -10.68
CA ILE A 73 -12.93 0.52 -11.26
C ILE A 73 -11.90 1.63 -11.06
N THR A 74 -12.24 2.88 -11.40
CA THR A 74 -11.34 4.04 -11.22
C THR A 74 -10.93 4.19 -9.75
N PHE A 75 -11.86 4.10 -8.79
CA PHE A 75 -11.54 4.18 -7.37
C PHE A 75 -10.64 3.03 -6.90
N ALA A 76 -10.77 1.83 -7.45
CA ALA A 76 -9.91 0.70 -7.12
C ALA A 76 -8.47 0.90 -7.67
N VAL A 77 -8.35 1.40 -8.90
CA VAL A 77 -7.06 1.71 -9.51
C VAL A 77 -6.35 2.85 -8.77
N VAL A 78 -7.06 3.94 -8.43
CA VAL A 78 -6.48 5.07 -7.69
C VAL A 78 -5.97 4.63 -6.32
N GLY A 79 -6.77 3.88 -5.55
CA GLY A 79 -6.33 3.37 -4.25
C GLY A 79 -5.11 2.44 -4.35
N TRP A 80 -5.05 1.60 -5.39
CA TRP A 80 -3.88 0.77 -5.64
C TRP A 80 -2.63 1.59 -6.01
N LEU A 81 -2.76 2.61 -6.85
CA LEU A 81 -1.65 3.51 -7.22
C LEU A 81 -1.06 4.24 -6.00
N LEU A 82 -1.91 4.66 -5.05
CA LEU A 82 -1.45 5.24 -3.79
C LEU A 82 -0.58 4.26 -2.98
N GLY A 83 -0.87 2.96 -3.07
CA GLY A 83 -0.04 1.89 -2.49
C GLY A 83 1.38 1.84 -3.05
N GLY A 84 1.58 2.25 -4.30
CA GLY A 84 2.90 2.28 -4.93
C GLY A 84 3.84 3.32 -4.32
N ILE A 85 3.30 4.45 -3.85
CA ILE A 85 4.09 5.57 -3.28
C ILE A 85 4.96 5.13 -2.10
N PRO A 86 4.42 4.54 -1.01
CA PRO A 86 5.25 4.12 0.12
C PRO A 86 6.28 3.07 -0.28
N VAL A 87 5.96 2.15 -1.20
CA VAL A 87 6.91 1.16 -1.72
C VAL A 87 8.06 1.85 -2.45
N SER A 88 7.76 2.79 -3.35
CA SER A 88 8.78 3.54 -4.10
C SER A 88 9.67 4.38 -3.18
N LEU A 89 9.09 5.09 -2.21
CA LEU A 89 9.85 5.85 -1.22
C LEU A 89 10.79 4.93 -0.42
N TYR A 90 10.29 3.77 0.01
CA TYR A 90 11.09 2.82 0.76
C TYR A 90 12.28 2.30 -0.04
N VAL A 91 12.05 1.90 -1.30
CA VAL A 91 13.12 1.42 -2.19
C VAL A 91 14.15 2.51 -2.46
N LEU A 92 13.72 3.77 -2.62
CA LEU A 92 14.63 4.90 -2.78
C LEU A 92 15.49 5.14 -1.53
N PHE A 93 14.91 5.04 -0.33
CA PHE A 93 15.67 5.15 0.91
C PHE A 93 16.67 4.02 1.12
N LEU A 94 16.36 2.81 0.66
CA LEU A 94 17.23 1.65 0.82
C LEU A 94 18.39 1.61 -0.20
N LEU A 95 18.27 2.34 -1.32
CA LEU A 95 19.29 2.46 -2.35
C LEU A 95 20.25 3.65 -2.16
N GLN A 96 20.02 4.48 -1.12
CA GLN A 96 20.89 5.59 -0.73
C GLN A 96 21.91 5.15 0.31
#